data_AF-A0A945CRB4-F1
#
_entry.id   AF-A0A945CRB4-F1
#
_cell.length_a   1.000
_cell.length_b   1.000
_cell.length_c   1.000
_cell.angle_alpha   90.00
_cell.angle_beta   90.00
_cell.angle_gamma   90.00
#
_symmetry.space_group_name_H-M   'P 1'
#
loop_
_entity.id
_entity.type
_entity.pdbx_description
1 polymer ?
#
loop_
_entity_poly.entity_id
_entity_poly.type
_entity_poly.pdbx_seq_one_letter_code
_entity_poly.pdbx_strand_id
1 'polypeptide(L)' 'LPAASPPAGGDHAGYNETSFLLATRPELVEQDRLDDSAPWYCRQHEENNSWSASAEHGQLMVDAVVGSWVGKIDRERPQK' A
#
# COMPACT_ATOMS: atom_id res chain seq x y z
N LEU A 1 4.69 29.63 -11.86
CA LEU A 1 4.99 28.50 -10.95
C LEU A 1 5.75 27.44 -11.74
N PRO A 2 6.74 26.74 -11.16
CA PRO A 2 7.35 25.61 -11.84
C PRO A 2 6.29 24.55 -12.15
N ALA A 3 6.44 23.84 -13.26
CA ALA A 3 5.55 22.75 -13.64
C ALA A 3 5.64 21.64 -12.59
N ALA A 4 4.49 21.14 -12.13
CA ALA A 4 4.45 19.96 -11.28
C ALA A 4 5.13 18.79 -12.00
N SER A 5 5.93 18.01 -11.27
CA SER A 5 6.48 16.76 -11.80
C SER A 5 5.35 15.86 -12.29
N PRO A 6 5.58 15.06 -13.35
CA PRO A 6 4.60 14.04 -13.74
C PRO A 6 4.24 13.18 -12.52
N PRO A 7 3.00 12.67 -12.42
CA PRO A 7 2.60 11.81 -11.32
C PRO A 7 3.66 10.71 -11.19
N ALA A 8 4.21 10.53 -9.98
CA ALA A 8 5.09 9.41 -9.73
C ALA A 8 4.31 8.14 -10.10
N GLY A 9 4.70 7.46 -11.17
CA GLY A 9 4.07 6.20 -11.58
C GLY A 9 4.22 5.20 -10.44
N GLY A 10 3.10 4.78 -9.86
CA GLY A 10 3.08 3.92 -8.68
C GLY A 10 1.77 4.05 -7.90
N ASP A 11 1.60 3.17 -6.93
CA ASP A 11 0.41 3.05 -6.07
C ASP A 11 0.37 4.08 -4.92
N HIS A 12 0.71 5.35 -5.20
CA HIS A 12 0.75 6.37 -4.16
C HIS A 12 -0.65 6.74 -3.68
N ALA A 13 -0.90 6.55 -2.38
CA ALA A 13 -2.24 6.59 -1.78
C ALA A 13 -3.25 5.68 -2.50
N GLY A 14 -2.76 4.59 -3.09
CA GLY A 14 -3.56 3.63 -3.84
C GLY A 14 -3.91 2.39 -3.03
N TYR A 15 -4.26 1.31 -3.72
CA TYR A 15 -4.84 0.10 -3.17
C TYR A 15 -3.90 -0.66 -2.23
N ASN A 16 -2.63 -0.85 -2.60
CA ASN A 16 -1.67 -1.58 -1.79
C ASN A 16 -1.24 -0.78 -0.56
N GLU A 17 -0.91 0.51 -0.71
CA GLU A 17 -0.53 1.36 0.43
C GLU A 17 -1.67 1.46 1.46
N THR A 18 -2.90 1.63 0.99
CA THR A 18 -4.09 1.69 1.86
C THR A 18 -4.38 0.34 2.50
N SER A 19 -4.31 -0.76 1.74
CA SER A 19 -4.51 -2.12 2.28
C SER A 19 -3.46 -2.45 3.35
N PHE A 20 -2.21 -2.04 3.15
CA PHE A 20 -1.14 -2.22 4.12
C PHE A 20 -1.44 -1.48 5.44
N LEU A 21 -1.91 -0.22 5.36
CA LEU A 21 -2.30 0.53 6.55
C LEU A 21 -3.53 -0.08 7.23
N LEU A 22 -4.54 -0.53 6.49
CA LEU A 22 -5.70 -1.22 7.05
C LEU A 22 -5.32 -2.51 7.81
N ALA A 23 -4.33 -3.25 7.33
CA ALA A 23 -3.87 -4.47 8.01
C ALA A 23 -3.01 -4.19 9.25
N THR A 24 -2.23 -3.11 9.25
CA THR A 24 -1.21 -2.88 10.29
C THR A 24 -1.60 -1.82 11.32
N ARG A 25 -2.31 -0.78 10.90
CA ARG A 25 -2.71 0.40 11.68
C ARG A 25 -4.07 0.94 11.20
N PRO A 26 -5.17 0.15 11.29
CA PRO A 26 -6.47 0.55 10.75
C PRO A 26 -7.00 1.87 11.33
N GLU A 27 -6.58 2.25 12.54
CA GLU A 27 -6.95 3.51 13.19
C GLU A 27 -6.44 4.77 12.48
N LEU A 28 -5.53 4.63 11.51
CA LEU A 28 -4.96 5.73 10.73
C LEU A 28 -5.65 5.91 9.37
N VAL A 29 -6.65 5.09 9.05
CA VAL A 29 -7.33 5.10 7.74
C VAL A 29 -8.80 5.44 7.93
N GLU A 30 -9.19 6.63 7.47
CA GLU A 30 -10.59 7.04 7.35
C GLU A 30 -11.13 6.61 5.97
N GLN A 31 -11.28 5.29 5.76
CA GLN A 31 -11.59 4.72 4.45
C GLN A 31 -12.97 5.16 3.92
N ASP A 32 -13.91 5.44 4.82
CA ASP A 32 -15.24 5.97 4.52
C ASP A 32 -15.23 7.38 3.92
N ARG A 33 -14.11 8.11 4.07
CA ARG A 33 -13.87 9.42 3.46
C ARG A 33 -13.16 9.33 2.11
N LEU A 34 -12.82 8.12 1.68
CA LEU A 34 -12.22 7.88 0.37
C LEU A 34 -13.34 7.54 -0.62
N ASP A 35 -13.60 8.45 -1.55
CA ASP A 35 -14.63 8.29 -2.58
C ASP A 35 -14.08 8.63 -3.99
N ASP A 36 -14.89 8.48 -5.03
CA ASP A 36 -14.46 8.75 -6.41
C ASP A 36 -14.27 10.24 -6.73
N SER A 37 -14.65 11.12 -5.80
CA SER A 37 -14.75 12.56 -6.01
C SER A 37 -13.46 13.32 -5.68
N ALA A 38 -12.53 12.72 -4.93
CA ALA A 38 -11.35 13.46 -4.52
C ALA A 38 -10.38 13.72 -5.69
N PRO A 39 -9.95 14.99 -5.90
CA PRO A 39 -9.20 15.39 -7.09
C PRO A 39 -7.74 14.92 -7.11
N TRP A 40 -7.26 14.33 -6.01
CA TRP A 40 -5.89 13.83 -5.88
C TRP A 40 -5.76 12.32 -6.12
N TYR A 41 -6.86 11.60 -6.39
CA TYR A 41 -6.76 10.18 -6.71
C TYR A 41 -6.13 9.95 -8.09
N CYS A 42 -5.15 9.05 -8.13
CA CYS A 42 -4.64 8.52 -9.36
C CYS A 42 -5.71 7.61 -9.98
N ARG A 43 -6.35 8.02 -11.08
CA ARG A 43 -7.35 7.22 -11.80
C ARG A 43 -6.74 6.16 -12.73
N GLN A 44 -5.47 5.82 -12.52
CA GLN A 44 -4.83 4.72 -13.24
C GLN A 44 -5.10 3.43 -12.47
N HIS A 45 -5.59 2.38 -13.15
CA HIS A 45 -5.99 1.12 -12.53
C HIS A 45 -7.17 1.26 -11.55
N GLU A 46 -8.29 1.83 -11.98
CA GLU A 46 -9.44 2.14 -11.10
C GLU A 46 -10.03 0.94 -10.35
N GLU A 47 -9.82 -0.27 -10.89
CA GLU A 47 -10.16 -1.54 -10.25
C GLU A 47 -9.45 -1.76 -8.90
N ASN A 48 -8.28 -1.16 -8.72
CA ASN A 48 -7.45 -1.23 -7.53
C ASN A 48 -7.18 0.19 -6.99
N ASN A 49 -8.21 0.82 -6.42
CA ASN A 49 -8.12 2.13 -5.75
C ASN A 49 -8.09 1.99 -4.22
N SER A 50 -7.77 3.08 -3.53
CA SER A 50 -7.74 3.10 -2.05
C SER A 50 -9.10 2.89 -1.39
N TRP A 51 -10.21 3.26 -2.04
CA TRP A 51 -11.56 2.97 -1.53
C TRP A 51 -11.96 1.49 -1.67
N SER A 52 -11.30 0.71 -2.54
CA SER A 52 -11.51 -0.74 -2.65
C SER A 52 -10.48 -1.56 -1.85
N ALA A 53 -9.53 -0.90 -1.19
CA ALA A 53 -8.51 -1.54 -0.35
C ALA A 53 -9.11 -2.39 0.77
N SER A 54 -8.40 -3.44 1.19
CA SER A 54 -8.87 -4.33 2.25
C SER A 54 -7.75 -4.75 3.20
N ALA A 55 -8.10 -4.98 4.47
CA ALA A 55 -7.17 -5.53 5.45
C ALA A 55 -6.70 -6.95 5.06
N GLU A 56 -7.54 -7.73 4.38
CA GLU A 56 -7.18 -9.08 3.90
C GLU A 56 -6.03 -9.03 2.89
N HIS A 57 -6.15 -8.18 1.86
CA HIS A 57 -5.06 -7.96 0.90
C HIS A 57 -3.81 -7.40 1.58
N GLY A 58 -3.99 -6.48 2.52
CA GLY A 58 -2.92 -5.93 3.35
C GLY A 58 -2.14 -7.00 4.10
N GLN A 59 -2.84 -7.95 4.72
CA GLN A 59 -2.23 -9.04 5.47
C GLN A 59 -1.42 -9.97 4.54
N LEU A 60 -1.93 -10.28 3.35
CA LEU A 60 -1.18 -11.08 2.35
C LEU A 60 0.15 -10.41 1.98
N MET A 61 0.16 -9.09 1.81
CA MET A 61 1.39 -8.34 1.54
C MET A 61 2.35 -8.34 2.73
N VAL A 62 1.84 -8.13 3.95
CA VAL A 62 2.65 -8.17 5.18
C VAL A 62 3.32 -9.53 5.31
N ASP A 63 2.57 -10.62 5.18
CA ASP A 63 3.08 -11.98 5.31
C ASP A 63 4.14 -12.28 4.25
N ALA A 64 3.91 -11.88 3.00
CA ALA A 64 4.85 -12.08 1.91
C ALA A 64 6.16 -11.31 2.12
N VAL A 65 6.07 -10.03 2.53
CA VAL A 65 7.24 -9.17 2.77
C VAL A 65 8.03 -9.66 3.97
N VAL A 66 7.36 -9.88 5.11
CA VAL A 66 8.01 -10.36 6.34
C VAL A 66 8.64 -11.73 6.10
N GLY A 67 7.90 -12.67 5.50
CA GLY A 67 8.42 -14.02 5.21
C GLY A 67 9.66 -13.98 4.31
N SER A 68 9.66 -13.13 3.28
CA SER A 68 10.80 -12.94 2.39
C SER A 68 12.02 -12.38 3.13
N TRP A 69 11.83 -11.39 4.00
CA TRP A 69 12.91 -10.80 4.79
C TRP A 69 13.47 -11.77 5.83
N VAL A 70 12.61 -12.47 6.57
CA VAL A 70 13.01 -13.51 7.52
C VAL A 70 13.84 -14.59 6.81
N GLY A 71 13.33 -15.12 5.69
CA GLY A 71 14.02 -16.15 4.91
C GLY A 71 15.32 -15.68 4.25
N LYS A 72 15.51 -14.36 4.06
CA LYS A 72 16.79 -13.79 3.63
C LYS A 72 17.77 -13.68 4.81
N ILE A 73 17.32 -13.07 5.90
CA ILE A 73 18.12 -12.86 7.12
C ILE A 73 18.63 -14.19 7.66
N ASP A 74 17.80 -15.23 7.71
CA ASP A 74 18.19 -16.54 8.22
C ASP A 74 19.25 -17.22 7.34
N ARG A 75 19.23 -16.96 6.02
CA ARG A 75 20.23 -17.46 5.07
C ARG A 75 21.57 -16.74 5.20
N GLU A 76 21.53 -15.45 5.47
CA GLU A 76 22.70 -14.58 5.61
C GLU A 76 23.30 -14.61 7.02
N ARG A 77 22.60 -15.23 7.99
CA ARG A 77 23.05 -15.33 9.37
C ARG A 77 24.30 -16.23 9.48
N PRO A 78 25.43 -15.75 10.01
CA PRO A 78 26.60 -16.58 10.23
C PRO A 78 26.29 -17.71 11.21
N GLN A 79 26.65 -18.95 10.88
CA GLN A 79 26.62 -20.04 11.86
C GLN A 79 27.78 -19.82 12.85
N LYS A 80 27.45 -19.80 14.14
CA LYS A 80 28.44 -19.77 15.23
C LYS A 80 29.00 -21.16 15.47
#